data_AF-A0A285BT05-F1
#
_entry.id   AF-A0A285BT05-F1
#
_cell.length_a   1.000
_cell.length_b   1.000
_cell.length_c   1.000
_cell.angle_alpha   90.00
_cell.angle_beta   90.00
_cell.angle_gamma   90.00
#
_symmetry.space_group_name_H-M   'P 1'
#
loop_
_entity.id
_entity.type
_entity.pdbx_description
1 polymer ?
#
loop_
_entity_poly.entity_id
_entity_poly.type
_entity_poly.pdbx_seq_one_letter_code
_entity_poly.pdbx_strand_id
1 'polypeptide(L)'
;MRIKVKTLLVTGAVLAAAGITATTAVFVSDPDEGPRPVTAAEAQRMAVTRFRMYRASPSAVTVRVTTSAGTTVIRAVVDHRRHRAVGAYEAGGEATRGLLAWDMSGVAVARGGAAEAVRPGESGGAGESGRPGESGGPAPGAEASVPAVLRSVRAVGAGEWTRRGFVGGPLDTGLRLVLGLAADRPDNAQLLAQSGPSWLRGDRIDGRALDVFSGPRPRPQGSAPPAGRSPLAYWIDADGDLRRVTATLGTGRTVTVDVTAGHATPGKLPDGPWKPRRNRN
;
A
#
# COMPACT_ATOMS: atom_id res chain seq x y z
N MET A 1 42.82 -44.38 5.59
CA MET A 1 44.16 -43.85 5.89
C MET A 1 44.66 -43.08 4.67
N ARG A 2 45.11 -41.82 4.88
CA ARG A 2 45.83 -40.91 3.96
C ARG A 2 45.04 -40.17 2.86
N ILE A 3 44.63 -38.97 3.25
CA ILE A 3 44.55 -37.74 2.44
C ILE A 3 45.89 -37.51 1.72
N LYS A 4 45.84 -37.07 0.46
CA LYS A 4 46.88 -36.21 -0.13
C LYS A 4 46.25 -35.03 -0.85
N VAL A 5 46.32 -33.88 -0.17
CA VAL A 5 46.11 -32.53 -0.67
C VAL A 5 47.12 -32.24 -1.79
N LYS A 6 46.67 -31.66 -2.91
CA LYS A 6 47.57 -31.03 -3.89
C LYS A 6 47.57 -29.53 -3.64
N THR A 7 48.58 -29.10 -2.89
CA THR A 7 49.00 -27.70 -2.74
C THR A 7 49.61 -27.24 -4.06
N LEU A 8 49.09 -26.16 -4.64
CA LEU A 8 49.80 -25.39 -5.66
C LEU A 8 50.14 -24.03 -5.04
N LEU A 9 51.42 -23.91 -4.67
CA LEU A 9 52.12 -22.66 -4.42
C LEU A 9 52.30 -21.95 -5.76
N VAL A 10 51.83 -20.71 -5.88
CA VAL A 10 52.38 -19.74 -6.84
C VAL A 10 52.87 -18.55 -6.03
N THR A 11 54.18 -18.42 -6.03
CA THR A 11 54.95 -17.36 -5.36
C THR A 11 54.93 -16.10 -6.22
N GLY A 12 54.51 -14.99 -5.60
CA GLY A 12 55.13 -13.67 -5.70
C GLY A 12 55.13 -12.91 -7.03
N ALA A 13 54.31 -11.86 -7.10
CA ALA A 13 54.74 -10.56 -7.61
C ALA A 13 53.91 -9.46 -6.95
N VAL A 14 54.55 -8.71 -6.05
CA VAL A 14 54.05 -7.44 -5.52
C VAL A 14 54.34 -6.36 -6.56
N LEU A 15 53.30 -5.75 -7.10
CA LEU A 15 53.35 -4.42 -7.69
C LEU A 15 52.03 -3.72 -7.36
N ALA A 16 52.14 -2.66 -6.57
CA ALA A 16 51.06 -1.82 -6.13
C ALA A 16 50.43 -1.08 -7.31
N ALA A 17 49.11 -1.22 -7.47
CA ALA A 17 48.25 -0.19 -8.05
C ALA A 17 46.85 -0.38 -7.46
N ALA A 18 46.42 0.59 -6.67
CA ALA A 18 45.07 0.66 -6.12
C ALA A 18 44.06 0.86 -7.26
N GLY A 19 43.49 -0.24 -7.74
CA GLY A 19 42.28 -0.26 -8.54
C GLY A 19 41.17 -0.87 -7.72
N ILE A 20 40.33 -0.04 -7.10
CA ILE A 20 39.06 -0.48 -6.54
C ILE A 20 38.21 -0.90 -7.74
N THR A 21 38.25 -2.17 -8.10
CA THR A 21 37.30 -2.75 -9.04
C THR A 21 35.97 -2.78 -8.29
N ALA A 22 35.16 -1.75 -8.49
CA ALA A 22 33.77 -1.73 -8.06
C ALA A 22 33.05 -2.83 -8.85
N THR A 23 33.04 -4.05 -8.30
CA THR A 23 32.14 -5.11 -8.74
C THR A 23 30.74 -4.59 -8.45
N THR A 24 30.13 -3.96 -9.46
CA THR A 24 28.71 -3.66 -9.45
C THR A 24 28.01 -5.00 -9.55
N ALA A 25 27.72 -5.61 -8.40
CA ALA A 25 26.86 -6.76 -8.33
C ALA A 25 25.46 -6.30 -8.74
N VAL A 26 25.19 -6.36 -10.04
CA VAL A 26 23.84 -6.27 -10.56
C VAL A 26 23.13 -7.51 -10.04
N PHE A 27 22.40 -7.37 -8.93
CA PHE A 27 21.43 -8.37 -8.50
C PHE A 27 20.30 -8.37 -9.53
N VAL A 28 20.54 -9.09 -10.63
CA VAL A 28 19.48 -9.55 -11.52
C VAL A 28 18.77 -10.62 -10.73
N SER A 29 17.65 -10.26 -10.10
CA SER A 29 16.70 -11.25 -9.61
C SER A 29 16.27 -12.08 -10.81
N ASP A 30 16.59 -13.38 -10.81
CA ASP A 30 16.16 -14.30 -11.86
C ASP A 30 14.63 -14.33 -11.88
N PRO A 31 13.97 -13.91 -12.96
CA PRO A 31 12.52 -13.84 -13.03
C PRO A 31 11.84 -15.22 -13.11
N ASP A 32 12.62 -16.31 -13.16
CA ASP A 32 12.15 -17.70 -13.35
C ASP A 32 12.09 -18.54 -12.05
N GLU A 33 12.41 -17.96 -10.90
CA GLU A 33 12.22 -18.67 -9.63
C GLU A 33 10.71 -18.76 -9.32
N GLY A 34 10.15 -19.97 -9.36
CA GLY A 34 8.74 -20.23 -9.08
C GLY A 34 8.39 -20.03 -7.60
N PRO A 35 7.08 -20.09 -7.22
CA PRO A 35 6.67 -19.92 -5.83
C PRO A 35 7.37 -20.91 -4.90
N ARG A 36 7.99 -20.40 -3.84
CA ARG A 36 8.74 -21.20 -2.87
C ARG A 36 8.46 -20.77 -1.42
N PRO A 37 8.73 -21.63 -0.42
CA PRO A 37 8.70 -21.21 0.97
C PRO A 37 9.60 -20.00 1.22
N VAL A 38 9.20 -19.13 2.14
CA VAL A 38 10.03 -17.99 2.53
C VAL A 38 11.27 -18.45 3.27
N THR A 39 12.40 -17.80 3.01
CA THR A 39 13.63 -17.97 3.79
C THR A 39 13.51 -17.30 5.15
N ALA A 40 14.42 -17.60 6.08
CA ALA A 40 14.46 -16.93 7.38
C ALA A 40 14.63 -15.40 7.27
N ALA A 41 15.46 -14.95 6.32
CA ALA A 41 15.66 -13.52 6.07
C ALA A 41 14.40 -12.86 5.50
N GLU A 42 13.71 -13.52 4.56
CA GLU A 42 12.43 -13.06 4.02
C GLU A 42 11.35 -13.00 5.09
N ALA A 43 11.24 -14.04 5.94
CA ALA A 43 10.30 -14.06 7.04
C ALA A 43 10.56 -12.93 8.04
N GLN A 44 11.83 -12.62 8.33
CA GLN A 44 12.21 -11.48 9.15
C GLN A 44 11.82 -10.14 8.52
N ARG A 45 11.99 -9.98 7.19
CA ARG A 45 11.53 -8.78 6.47
C ARG A 45 10.01 -8.62 6.58
N MET A 46 9.24 -9.69 6.32
CA MET A 46 7.78 -9.67 6.46
C MET A 46 7.34 -9.35 7.90
N ALA A 47 8.05 -9.89 8.89
CA ALA A 47 7.74 -9.70 10.30
C ALA A 47 7.77 -8.25 10.75
N VAL A 48 8.67 -7.43 10.19
CA VAL A 48 8.78 -6.01 10.54
C VAL A 48 7.87 -5.11 9.71
N THR A 49 7.28 -5.61 8.62
CA THR A 49 6.51 -4.79 7.67
C THR A 49 5.34 -4.05 8.29
N ARG A 50 4.48 -4.75 9.04
CA ARG A 50 3.31 -4.10 9.68
C ARG A 50 3.72 -3.10 10.75
N PHE A 51 4.83 -3.35 11.44
CA PHE A 51 5.40 -2.42 12.41
C PHE A 51 5.97 -1.17 11.75
N ARG A 52 6.67 -1.31 10.61
CA ARG A 52 7.14 -0.17 9.81
C ARG A 52 5.97 0.70 9.34
N MET A 53 4.89 0.07 8.86
CA MET A 53 3.67 0.78 8.47
C MET A 53 3.04 1.56 9.65
N TYR A 54 3.03 0.97 10.86
CA TYR A 54 2.58 1.66 12.08
C TYR A 54 3.46 2.87 12.44
N ARG A 55 4.79 2.72 12.34
CA ARG A 55 5.74 3.80 12.61
C ARG A 55 5.59 4.94 11.61
N ALA A 56 5.42 4.61 10.32
CA ALA A 56 5.22 5.52 9.22
C ALA A 56 3.84 6.22 9.20
N SER A 57 3.00 5.99 10.22
CA SER A 57 1.70 6.67 10.36
C SER A 57 1.87 8.17 10.60
N PRO A 58 1.04 9.04 9.98
CA PRO A 58 0.01 8.70 8.99
C PRO A 58 0.59 8.37 7.62
N SER A 59 0.02 7.40 6.91
CA SER A 59 0.44 7.03 5.56
C SER A 59 -0.57 7.47 4.50
N ALA A 60 -0.09 7.90 3.34
CA ALA A 60 -0.92 8.09 2.15
C ALA A 60 -1.06 6.76 1.40
N VAL A 61 -2.28 6.42 1.01
CA VAL A 61 -2.60 5.20 0.27
C VAL A 61 -3.53 5.47 -0.89
N THR A 62 -3.41 4.66 -1.95
CA THR A 62 -4.40 4.57 -3.02
C THR A 62 -5.00 3.18 -3.04
N VAL A 63 -6.29 3.07 -2.78
CA VAL A 63 -7.05 1.81 -2.84
C VAL A 63 -7.79 1.74 -4.16
N ARG A 64 -7.65 0.65 -4.90
CA ARG A 64 -8.42 0.35 -6.10
C ARG A 64 -9.25 -0.89 -5.84
N VAL A 65 -10.56 -0.76 -5.98
CA VAL A 65 -11.51 -1.86 -5.81
C VAL A 65 -12.12 -2.13 -7.17
N THR A 66 -11.73 -3.22 -7.81
CA THR A 66 -12.26 -3.65 -9.10
C THR A 66 -13.34 -4.70 -8.88
N THR A 67 -14.48 -4.51 -9.51
CA THR A 67 -15.63 -5.42 -9.52
C THR A 67 -16.21 -5.51 -10.93
N SER A 68 -17.19 -6.39 -11.14
CA SER A 68 -17.94 -6.44 -12.41
C SER A 68 -18.67 -5.13 -12.74
N ALA A 69 -19.03 -4.32 -11.73
CA ALA A 69 -19.69 -3.03 -11.91
C ALA A 69 -18.72 -1.88 -12.24
N GLY A 70 -17.40 -2.13 -12.22
CA GLY A 70 -16.37 -1.13 -12.47
C GLY A 70 -15.32 -1.05 -11.37
N THR A 71 -14.44 -0.05 -11.49
CA THR A 71 -13.35 0.22 -10.54
C THR A 71 -13.64 1.47 -9.72
N THR A 72 -13.55 1.35 -8.40
CA THR A 72 -13.55 2.47 -7.46
C THR A 72 -12.13 2.76 -7.00
N VAL A 73 -11.67 3.99 -7.18
CA VAL A 73 -10.35 4.45 -6.71
C VAL A 73 -10.56 5.34 -5.49
N ILE A 74 -9.79 5.10 -4.43
CA ILE A 74 -9.84 5.85 -3.17
C ILE A 74 -8.45 6.34 -2.86
N ARG A 75 -8.32 7.64 -2.65
CA ARG A 75 -7.06 8.29 -2.26
C ARG A 75 -7.22 8.77 -0.85
N ALA A 76 -6.40 8.25 0.05
CA ALA A 76 -6.64 8.42 1.48
C ALA A 76 -5.38 8.65 2.28
N VAL A 77 -5.57 9.26 3.45
CA VAL A 77 -4.59 9.32 4.52
C VAL A 77 -5.10 8.47 5.67
N VAL A 78 -4.22 7.60 6.18
CA VAL A 78 -4.54 6.60 7.20
C VAL A 78 -3.67 6.86 8.42
N ASP A 79 -4.29 7.14 9.56
CA ASP A 79 -3.65 7.07 10.88
C ASP A 79 -3.81 5.64 11.41
N HIS A 80 -2.78 4.83 11.17
CA HIS A 80 -2.71 3.43 11.61
C HIS A 80 -2.76 3.28 13.12
N ARG A 81 -2.27 4.27 13.87
CA ARG A 81 -2.20 4.20 15.33
C ARG A 81 -3.58 4.39 15.96
N ARG A 82 -4.49 5.08 15.25
CA ARG A 82 -5.87 5.31 15.69
C ARG A 82 -6.90 4.47 14.93
N HIS A 83 -6.45 3.68 13.95
CA HIS A 83 -7.31 2.98 12.99
C HIS A 83 -8.36 3.90 12.38
N ARG A 84 -7.91 5.06 11.89
CA ARG A 84 -8.76 6.09 11.29
C ARG A 84 -8.21 6.47 9.94
N ALA A 85 -9.09 6.67 8.98
CA ALA A 85 -8.69 7.13 7.66
C ALA A 85 -9.72 8.08 7.07
N VAL A 86 -9.24 8.97 6.20
CA VAL A 86 -10.04 9.91 5.43
C VAL A 86 -9.55 9.94 4.00
N GLY A 87 -10.45 10.06 3.03
CA GLY A 87 -10.10 9.98 1.63
C GLY A 87 -11.16 10.56 0.70
N ALA A 88 -10.76 10.76 -0.55
CA ALA A 88 -11.66 10.99 -1.66
C ALA A 88 -11.81 9.69 -2.45
N TYR A 89 -13.00 9.41 -2.97
CA TYR A 89 -13.23 8.30 -3.87
C TYR A 89 -13.77 8.78 -5.21
N GLU A 90 -13.47 7.99 -6.25
CA GLU A 90 -14.01 8.12 -7.59
C GLU A 90 -14.48 6.73 -8.04
N ALA A 91 -15.78 6.58 -8.33
CA ALA A 91 -16.38 5.34 -8.80
C ALA A 91 -16.60 5.39 -10.31
N GLY A 92 -16.05 4.42 -11.04
CA GLY A 92 -16.01 4.44 -12.51
C GLY A 92 -17.34 4.22 -13.25
N GLY A 93 -18.40 3.74 -12.61
CA GLY A 93 -19.68 3.43 -13.27
C GLY A 93 -20.48 4.67 -13.71
N GLU A 94 -20.48 5.72 -12.90
CA GLU A 94 -21.21 6.98 -13.15
C GLU A 94 -20.33 8.21 -12.83
N ALA A 95 -19.00 8.04 -12.79
CA ALA A 95 -18.05 9.05 -12.32
C ALA A 95 -18.46 9.70 -10.98
N THR A 96 -19.06 8.93 -10.07
CA THR A 96 -19.45 9.43 -8.75
C THR A 96 -18.20 9.72 -7.94
N ARG A 97 -18.05 10.98 -7.52
CA ARG A 97 -16.99 11.41 -6.62
C ARG A 97 -17.55 11.71 -5.24
N GLY A 98 -16.72 11.59 -4.21
CA GLY A 98 -17.10 11.99 -2.86
C GLY A 98 -15.98 11.86 -1.85
N LEU A 99 -16.26 12.28 -0.63
CA LEU A 99 -15.36 12.12 0.50
C LEU A 99 -15.88 11.00 1.39
N LEU A 100 -14.96 10.17 1.87
CA LEU A 100 -15.22 9.17 2.89
C LEU A 100 -14.25 9.32 4.06
N ALA A 101 -14.71 8.88 5.21
CA ALA A 101 -13.89 8.57 6.37
C ALA A 101 -14.25 7.17 6.85
N TRP A 102 -13.32 6.47 7.47
CA TRP A 102 -13.64 5.17 8.05
C TRP A 102 -12.76 4.87 9.26
N ASP A 103 -13.28 4.01 10.11
CA ASP A 103 -12.59 3.43 11.26
C ASP A 103 -12.98 1.95 11.42
N MET A 104 -12.58 1.33 12.52
CA MET A 104 -12.87 -0.08 12.79
C MET A 104 -14.37 -0.42 12.86
N SER A 105 -15.24 0.56 13.10
CA SER A 105 -16.69 0.32 13.26
C SER A 105 -17.49 0.53 11.97
N GLY A 106 -16.95 1.25 10.99
CA GLY A 106 -17.65 1.46 9.73
C GLY A 106 -17.13 2.63 8.90
N VAL A 107 -17.97 3.04 7.95
CA VAL A 107 -17.67 4.04 6.93
C VAL A 107 -18.62 5.22 7.09
N ALA A 108 -18.09 6.42 6.97
CA ALA A 108 -18.83 7.66 6.87
C ALA A 108 -18.61 8.29 5.49
N VAL A 109 -19.67 8.75 4.84
CA VAL A 109 -19.61 9.43 3.54
C VAL A 109 -20.18 10.83 3.69
N ALA A 110 -19.49 11.84 3.16
CA ALA A 110 -19.96 13.22 3.17
C ALA A 110 -21.19 13.37 2.25
N ARG A 111 -22.23 14.09 2.71
CA ARG A 111 -23.39 14.46 1.89
C ARG A 111 -23.00 15.51 0.83
N GLY A 112 -23.79 15.59 -0.24
CA GLY A 112 -23.53 16.33 -1.48
C GLY A 112 -22.92 17.73 -1.32
N GLY A 113 -21.97 18.04 -2.22
CA GLY A 113 -21.25 19.32 -2.31
C GLY A 113 -19.72 19.20 -2.20
N ALA A 114 -19.22 18.28 -1.37
CA ALA A 114 -17.77 18.12 -1.17
C ALA A 114 -17.04 17.38 -2.31
N ALA A 115 -17.81 16.68 -3.16
CA ALA A 115 -17.32 16.04 -4.38
C ALA A 115 -16.84 17.05 -5.45
N GLU A 116 -17.39 18.26 -5.41
CA GLU A 116 -17.06 19.35 -6.34
C GLU A 116 -15.79 20.12 -5.92
N ALA A 117 -15.34 19.97 -4.66
CA ALA A 117 -14.15 20.64 -4.12
C ALA A 117 -12.83 19.96 -4.50
N VAL A 118 -12.87 18.82 -5.20
CA VAL A 118 -11.71 18.14 -5.78
C VAL A 118 -11.67 18.42 -7.29
N ARG A 119 -11.73 19.70 -7.67
CA ARG A 119 -11.40 20.12 -9.02
C ARG A 119 -9.88 20.22 -9.15
N PRO A 120 -9.28 19.60 -10.17
CA PRO A 120 -7.93 19.95 -10.54
C PRO A 120 -7.92 21.29 -11.28
N GLY A 121 -7.20 22.28 -10.74
CA GLY A 121 -6.86 23.51 -11.45
C GLY A 121 -7.70 24.74 -11.10
N GLU A 122 -7.40 25.37 -9.98
CA GLU A 122 -7.35 26.84 -9.94
C GLU A 122 -5.89 27.22 -9.64
N SER A 123 -5.05 27.10 -10.67
CA SER A 123 -3.83 27.89 -10.75
C SER A 123 -4.27 29.34 -10.96
N GLY A 124 -3.94 30.22 -10.01
CA GLY A 124 -4.17 31.65 -10.12
C GLY A 124 -3.72 32.17 -11.48
N GLY A 125 -4.63 32.79 -12.21
CA GLY A 125 -4.34 33.44 -13.48
C GLY A 125 -3.44 34.64 -13.24
N ALA A 126 -2.18 34.53 -13.65
CA ALA A 126 -1.30 35.64 -13.94
C ALA A 126 -0.43 35.27 -15.15
N GLY A 127 -0.75 35.91 -16.29
CA GLY A 127 0.24 36.39 -17.25
C GLY A 127 0.93 35.41 -18.22
N GLU A 128 0.90 35.83 -19.48
CA GLU A 128 1.94 35.63 -20.51
C GLU A 128 1.89 34.38 -21.44
N SER A 129 1.23 34.62 -22.57
CA SER A 129 1.59 34.26 -23.96
C SER A 129 2.80 33.35 -24.25
N GLY A 130 2.53 32.26 -25.01
CA GLY A 130 3.21 32.01 -26.30
C GLY A 130 4.07 30.75 -26.47
N ARG A 131 3.50 29.67 -27.05
CA ARG A 131 3.90 28.98 -28.31
C ARG A 131 3.29 27.58 -28.42
N PRO A 132 2.96 27.10 -29.63
CA PRO A 132 2.44 25.76 -29.87
C PRO A 132 3.58 24.77 -30.15
N GLY A 133 3.61 23.65 -29.43
CA GLY A 133 4.56 22.57 -29.69
C GLY A 133 4.36 21.40 -28.73
N GLU A 134 4.29 20.21 -29.33
CA GLU A 134 4.29 18.88 -28.70
C GLU A 134 2.97 18.39 -28.11
N SER A 135 2.31 17.58 -28.94
CA SER A 135 1.31 16.56 -28.60
C SER A 135 1.85 15.60 -27.53
N GLY A 136 1.81 16.04 -26.27
CA GLY A 136 1.86 15.15 -25.11
C GLY A 136 0.54 14.40 -25.01
N GLY A 137 0.59 13.06 -24.95
CA GLY A 137 -0.56 12.22 -24.61
C GLY A 137 -1.25 12.72 -23.33
N PRO A 138 -2.51 12.31 -23.09
CA PRO A 138 -3.35 12.89 -22.05
C PRO A 138 -2.58 12.96 -20.73
N ALA A 139 -2.32 14.19 -20.26
CA ALA A 139 -1.77 14.42 -18.93
C ALA A 139 -2.64 13.64 -17.93
N PRO A 140 -2.05 12.88 -17.00
CA PRO A 140 -2.83 12.15 -16.01
C PRO A 140 -3.73 13.15 -15.27
N GLY A 141 -5.04 12.99 -15.47
CA GLY A 141 -6.07 13.89 -14.96
C GLY A 141 -5.78 14.25 -13.51
N ALA A 142 -5.65 15.56 -13.26
CA ALA A 142 -4.87 16.04 -12.15
C ALA A 142 -5.34 15.46 -10.80
N GLU A 143 -4.39 14.73 -10.21
CA GLU A 143 -4.55 13.84 -9.09
C GLU A 143 -4.77 14.65 -7.81
N ALA A 144 -5.80 14.31 -7.04
CA ALA A 144 -6.05 14.97 -5.75
C ALA A 144 -4.91 14.67 -4.77
N SER A 145 -4.06 15.66 -4.53
CA SER A 145 -2.97 15.53 -3.57
C SER A 145 -3.50 15.30 -2.15
N VAL A 146 -2.71 14.64 -1.30
CA VAL A 146 -3.03 14.44 0.12
C VAL A 146 -3.46 15.74 0.82
N PRO A 147 -2.77 16.89 0.63
CA PRO A 147 -3.23 18.16 1.17
C PRO A 147 -4.62 18.60 0.69
N ALA A 148 -4.95 18.38 -0.59
CA ALA A 148 -6.26 18.71 -1.14
C ALA A 148 -7.36 17.87 -0.49
N VAL A 149 -7.14 16.54 -0.36
CA VAL A 149 -8.08 15.64 0.34
C VAL A 149 -8.31 16.10 1.77
N LEU A 150 -7.25 16.40 2.52
CA LEU A 150 -7.37 16.85 3.91
C LEU A 150 -8.11 18.19 4.02
N ARG A 151 -7.90 19.11 3.08
CA ARG A 151 -8.61 20.40 3.04
C ARG A 151 -10.10 20.18 2.83
N SER A 152 -10.48 19.36 1.85
CA SER A 152 -11.89 19.07 1.56
C SER A 152 -12.57 18.37 2.74
N VAL A 153 -11.90 17.41 3.39
CA VAL A 153 -12.44 16.74 4.58
C VAL A 153 -12.64 17.70 5.76
N ARG A 154 -11.76 18.69 5.95
CA ARG A 154 -11.89 19.71 7.01
C ARG A 154 -13.04 20.68 6.74
N ALA A 155 -13.40 20.89 5.48
CA ALA A 155 -14.50 21.77 5.10
C ALA A 155 -15.88 21.15 5.38
N VAL A 156 -15.97 19.81 5.45
CA VAL A 156 -17.23 19.11 5.75
C VAL A 156 -17.59 19.26 7.22
N GLY A 157 -18.79 19.79 7.49
CA GLY A 157 -19.33 19.90 8.84
C GLY A 157 -19.56 18.52 9.47
N ALA A 158 -19.38 18.38 10.78
CA ALA A 158 -19.57 17.09 11.48
C ALA A 158 -20.95 16.46 11.23
N GLY A 159 -21.99 17.29 11.06
CA GLY A 159 -23.35 16.82 10.77
C GLY A 159 -23.63 16.43 9.32
N GLU A 160 -22.69 16.65 8.42
CA GLU A 160 -22.84 16.35 6.99
C GLU A 160 -22.34 14.95 6.63
N TRP A 161 -21.77 14.23 7.60
CA TRP A 161 -21.37 12.84 7.44
C TRP A 161 -22.55 11.88 7.65
N THR A 162 -22.69 10.91 6.75
CA THR A 162 -23.61 9.78 6.88
C THR A 162 -22.82 8.54 7.23
N ARG A 163 -23.05 7.97 8.41
CA ARG A 163 -22.33 6.78 8.88
C ARG A 163 -23.14 5.52 8.60
N ARG A 164 -22.44 4.46 8.20
CA ARG A 164 -22.94 3.09 8.11
C ARG A 164 -21.92 2.10 8.66
N GLY A 165 -22.40 0.99 9.20
CA GLY A 165 -21.54 -0.17 9.52
C GLY A 165 -20.98 -0.82 8.24
N PHE A 166 -19.99 -1.69 8.42
CA PHE A 166 -19.51 -2.55 7.33
C PHE A 166 -20.56 -3.63 7.01
N VAL A 167 -20.85 -3.81 5.72
CA VAL A 167 -21.85 -4.75 5.19
C VAL A 167 -21.23 -5.92 4.41
N GLY A 168 -19.90 -6.03 4.39
CA GLY A 168 -19.19 -7.22 3.87
C GLY A 168 -18.85 -7.22 2.37
N GLY A 169 -19.10 -6.13 1.64
CA GLY A 169 -18.74 -6.02 0.21
C GLY A 169 -17.23 -5.85 -0.07
N PRO A 170 -16.80 -5.88 -1.35
CA PRO A 170 -15.40 -5.67 -1.75
C PRO A 170 -14.81 -4.35 -1.25
N LEU A 171 -15.59 -3.26 -1.31
CA LEU A 171 -15.19 -1.96 -0.78
C LEU A 171 -14.89 -2.04 0.72
N ASP A 172 -15.84 -2.53 1.51
CA ASP A 172 -15.71 -2.66 2.96
C ASP A 172 -14.59 -3.62 3.37
N THR A 173 -14.31 -4.63 2.53
CA THR A 173 -13.16 -5.52 2.69
C THR A 173 -11.85 -4.77 2.46
N GLY A 174 -11.76 -3.95 1.41
CA GLY A 174 -10.59 -3.12 1.14
C GLY A 174 -10.34 -2.06 2.23
N LEU A 175 -11.38 -1.40 2.70
CA LEU A 175 -11.27 -0.41 3.78
C LEU A 175 -10.79 -1.03 5.09
N ARG A 176 -11.29 -2.22 5.44
CA ARG A 176 -10.80 -2.98 6.61
C ARG A 176 -9.37 -3.49 6.41
N LEU A 177 -9.03 -3.95 5.20
CA LEU A 177 -7.68 -4.39 4.88
C LEU A 177 -6.67 -3.28 5.16
N VAL A 178 -6.95 -2.05 4.70
CA VAL A 178 -6.11 -0.87 4.95
C VAL A 178 -5.85 -0.65 6.44
N LEU A 179 -6.89 -0.74 7.28
CA LEU A 179 -6.75 -0.57 8.74
C LEU A 179 -5.96 -1.70 9.42
N GLY A 180 -5.87 -2.87 8.79
CA GLY A 180 -5.14 -4.04 9.28
C GLY A 180 -3.67 -4.13 8.80
N LEU A 181 -3.23 -3.24 7.90
CA LEU A 181 -1.86 -3.26 7.34
C LEU A 181 -0.77 -2.87 8.34
N ALA A 182 -1.15 -2.38 9.52
CA ALA A 182 -0.23 -1.95 10.55
C ALA A 182 -0.43 -2.72 11.86
N ALA A 183 0.63 -2.81 12.65
CA ALA A 183 0.64 -3.36 14.00
C ALA A 183 1.65 -2.58 14.85
N ASP A 184 1.35 -2.42 16.14
CA ASP A 184 2.20 -1.67 17.09
C ASP A 184 3.49 -2.41 17.49
N ARG A 185 3.63 -3.66 17.07
CA ARG A 185 4.81 -4.50 17.27
C ARG A 185 5.08 -5.38 16.03
N PRO A 186 6.33 -5.81 15.81
CA PRO A 186 6.65 -6.80 14.78
C PRO A 186 5.89 -8.11 14.98
N ASP A 187 5.54 -8.78 13.88
CA ASP A 187 5.04 -10.15 13.91
C ASP A 187 6.18 -11.13 14.27
N ASN A 188 5.83 -12.37 14.63
CA ASN A 188 6.84 -13.38 14.95
C ASN A 188 7.36 -14.04 13.67
N ALA A 189 8.62 -13.74 13.30
CA ALA A 189 9.26 -14.27 12.08
C ALA A 189 9.34 -15.81 12.04
N GLN A 190 9.57 -16.47 13.18
CA GLN A 190 9.61 -17.93 13.25
C GLN A 190 8.23 -18.52 12.96
N LEU A 191 7.17 -17.92 13.52
CA LEU A 191 5.81 -18.32 13.19
C LEU A 191 5.51 -18.06 11.72
N LEU A 192 5.90 -16.92 11.14
CA LEU A 192 5.70 -16.65 9.71
C LEU A 192 6.39 -17.71 8.83
N ALA A 193 7.65 -18.03 9.10
CA ALA A 193 8.37 -19.08 8.37
C ALA A 193 7.67 -20.46 8.47
N GLN A 194 7.01 -20.74 9.59
CA GLN A 194 6.28 -22.00 9.81
C GLN A 194 4.84 -21.99 9.26
N SER A 195 4.17 -20.83 9.26
CA SER A 195 2.72 -20.71 9.04
C SER A 195 2.32 -20.34 7.61
N GLY A 196 3.28 -20.32 6.69
CA GLY A 196 3.01 -20.57 5.28
C GLY A 196 2.64 -19.40 4.35
N PRO A 197 3.22 -18.19 4.49
CA PRO A 197 3.47 -17.35 3.33
C PRO A 197 4.56 -17.98 2.45
N SER A 198 4.45 -17.76 1.15
CA SER A 198 5.42 -18.16 0.14
C SER A 198 5.97 -16.91 -0.54
N TRP A 199 7.26 -16.91 -0.84
CA TRP A 199 7.78 -16.00 -1.84
C TRP A 199 7.24 -16.42 -3.21
N LEU A 200 6.77 -15.46 -3.99
CA LEU A 200 6.08 -15.71 -5.26
C LEU A 200 6.96 -15.38 -6.46
N ARG A 201 7.64 -14.23 -6.40
CA ARG A 201 8.50 -13.69 -7.47
C ARG A 201 9.16 -12.38 -7.00
N GLY A 202 10.20 -11.98 -7.71
CA GLY A 202 10.67 -10.60 -7.73
C GLY A 202 9.74 -9.71 -8.57
N ASP A 203 9.70 -8.42 -8.27
CA ASP A 203 8.95 -7.42 -9.02
C ASP A 203 9.62 -6.04 -8.97
N ARG A 204 9.14 -5.12 -9.79
CA ARG A 204 9.47 -3.69 -9.70
C ARG A 204 8.22 -2.82 -9.78
N ILE A 205 8.13 -1.84 -8.89
CA ILE A 205 7.14 -0.75 -8.97
C ILE A 205 7.91 0.56 -8.91
N ASP A 206 7.69 1.44 -9.88
CA ASP A 206 8.36 2.74 -10.00
C ASP A 206 9.90 2.63 -9.92
N GLY A 207 10.46 1.60 -10.56
CA GLY A 207 11.90 1.30 -10.56
C GLY A 207 12.46 0.69 -9.26
N ARG A 208 11.66 0.59 -8.19
CA ARG A 208 12.08 -0.02 -6.92
C ARG A 208 11.94 -1.53 -6.97
N ALA A 209 13.01 -2.25 -6.64
CA ALA A 209 13.00 -3.70 -6.51
C ALA A 209 12.19 -4.14 -5.29
N LEU A 210 11.31 -5.12 -5.49
CA LEU A 210 10.37 -5.62 -4.50
C LEU A 210 10.33 -7.14 -4.58
N ASP A 211 10.11 -7.78 -3.44
CA ASP A 211 9.72 -9.17 -3.37
C ASP A 211 8.21 -9.27 -3.18
N VAL A 212 7.59 -10.21 -3.91
CA VAL A 212 6.16 -10.49 -3.78
C VAL A 212 5.96 -11.73 -2.92
N PHE A 213 5.25 -11.57 -1.81
CA PHE A 213 4.93 -12.64 -0.88
C PHE A 213 3.43 -12.91 -0.85
N SER A 214 3.02 -14.16 -0.69
CA SER A 214 1.63 -14.44 -0.33
C SER A 214 1.36 -14.06 1.13
N GLY A 215 0.15 -13.64 1.47
CA GLY A 215 -0.20 -13.30 2.85
C GLY A 215 -0.19 -14.47 3.83
N PRO A 216 -0.07 -14.22 5.15
CA PRO A 216 -0.28 -15.23 6.17
C PRO A 216 -1.66 -15.88 5.98
N ARG A 217 -1.72 -17.21 6.02
CA ARG A 217 -2.98 -17.92 5.93
C ARG A 217 -3.70 -17.83 7.28
N PRO A 218 -4.97 -17.39 7.35
CA PRO A 218 -5.77 -17.59 8.54
C PRO A 218 -5.76 -19.09 8.87
N ARG A 219 -5.45 -19.47 10.12
CA ARG A 219 -5.62 -20.86 10.53
C ARG A 219 -7.11 -21.21 10.36
N PRO A 220 -7.44 -22.33 9.71
CA PRO A 220 -8.83 -22.72 9.54
C PRO A 220 -9.50 -22.89 10.92
N GLN A 221 -10.73 -22.41 11.08
CA GLN A 221 -11.62 -22.94 12.10
C GLN A 221 -12.10 -24.31 11.60
N GLY A 222 -11.28 -25.35 11.80
CA GLY A 222 -11.57 -26.71 11.35
C GLY A 222 -10.32 -27.50 10.93
N SER A 223 -10.46 -28.82 10.85
CA SER A 223 -9.34 -29.78 10.65
C SER A 223 -8.82 -29.89 9.22
N ALA A 224 -9.40 -29.18 8.25
CA ALA A 224 -8.95 -29.21 6.86
C ALA A 224 -7.98 -28.05 6.59
N PRO A 225 -6.75 -28.31 6.10
CA PRO A 225 -5.87 -27.27 5.61
C PRO A 225 -6.57 -26.45 4.52
N PRO A 226 -6.42 -25.12 4.47
CA PRO A 226 -6.94 -24.33 3.35
C PRO A 226 -6.31 -24.83 2.06
N ALA A 227 -7.11 -25.30 1.11
CA ALA A 227 -6.64 -25.62 -0.23
C ALA A 227 -6.40 -24.33 -1.02
N GLY A 228 -5.22 -24.18 -1.62
CA GLY A 228 -4.87 -23.04 -2.48
C GLY A 228 -3.97 -21.97 -1.84
N ARG A 229 -3.56 -21.00 -2.67
CA ARG A 229 -2.72 -19.86 -2.24
C ARG A 229 -3.54 -18.86 -1.43
N SER A 230 -2.88 -18.14 -0.51
CA SER A 230 -3.49 -16.99 0.16
C SER A 230 -4.05 -16.03 -0.90
N PRO A 231 -5.28 -15.50 -0.72
CA PRO A 231 -5.83 -14.51 -1.64
C PRO A 231 -5.10 -13.16 -1.57
N LEU A 232 -4.20 -13.00 -0.59
CA LEU A 232 -3.40 -11.80 -0.39
C LEU A 232 -2.01 -11.95 -0.99
N ALA A 233 -1.54 -10.89 -1.64
CA ALA A 233 -0.15 -10.73 -2.08
C ALA A 233 0.40 -9.39 -1.57
N TYR A 234 1.64 -9.38 -1.12
CA TYR A 234 2.34 -8.25 -0.51
C TYR A 234 3.61 -7.96 -1.29
N TRP A 235 3.82 -6.71 -1.68
CA TRP A 235 5.04 -6.23 -2.30
C TRP A 235 5.86 -5.50 -1.24
N ILE A 236 6.99 -6.07 -0.88
CA ILE A 236 7.83 -5.62 0.23
C ILE A 236 9.25 -5.42 -0.30
N ASP A 237 9.88 -4.30 0.04
CA ASP A 237 11.26 -4.05 -0.33
C ASP A 237 12.28 -4.75 0.59
N ALA A 238 13.56 -4.57 0.30
CA ALA A 238 14.65 -5.16 1.07
C ALA A 238 14.69 -4.69 2.53
N ASP A 239 14.15 -3.50 2.83
CA ASP A 239 14.11 -2.94 4.19
C ASP A 239 12.90 -3.45 4.99
N GLY A 240 11.93 -4.06 4.31
CA GLY A 240 10.68 -4.53 4.89
C GLY A 240 9.54 -3.51 4.77
N ASP A 241 9.70 -2.43 3.99
CA ASP A 241 8.65 -1.45 3.78
C ASP A 241 7.64 -1.96 2.74
N LEU A 242 6.36 -1.75 3.06
CA LEU A 242 5.25 -2.18 2.23
C LEU A 242 4.99 -1.19 1.10
N ARG A 243 4.91 -1.68 -0.15
CA ARG A 243 4.54 -0.86 -1.31
C ARG A 243 3.14 -1.14 -1.83
N ARG A 244 2.75 -2.40 -1.92
CA ARG A 244 1.44 -2.81 -2.43
C ARG A 244 0.92 -4.01 -1.67
N VAL A 245 -0.39 -4.06 -1.49
CA VAL A 245 -1.12 -5.26 -1.12
C VAL A 245 -2.26 -5.48 -2.08
N THR A 246 -2.39 -6.69 -2.58
CA THR A 246 -3.53 -7.09 -3.41
C THR A 246 -4.31 -8.19 -2.71
N ALA A 247 -5.64 -8.12 -2.76
CA ALA A 247 -6.55 -9.14 -2.29
C ALA A 247 -7.48 -9.59 -3.44
N THR A 248 -7.43 -10.87 -3.77
CA THR A 248 -8.37 -11.49 -4.72
C THR A 248 -9.60 -11.97 -3.97
N LEU A 249 -10.77 -11.40 -4.29
CA LEU A 249 -12.03 -11.65 -3.58
C LEU A 249 -12.99 -12.54 -4.39
N GLY A 250 -12.47 -13.36 -5.29
CA GLY A 250 -13.22 -14.15 -6.27
C GLY A 250 -13.06 -13.62 -7.70
N THR A 251 -13.72 -14.27 -8.65
CA THR A 251 -13.60 -13.97 -10.08
C THR A 251 -13.97 -12.53 -10.39
N GLY A 252 -13.06 -11.79 -11.03
CA GLY A 252 -13.26 -10.39 -11.43
C GLY A 252 -13.36 -9.39 -10.26
N ARG A 253 -13.05 -9.80 -9.02
CA ARG A 253 -13.10 -8.95 -7.83
C ARG A 253 -11.74 -8.86 -7.16
N THR A 254 -11.17 -7.66 -7.17
CA THR A 254 -9.82 -7.43 -6.65
C THR A 254 -9.77 -6.14 -5.86
N VAL A 255 -9.03 -6.14 -4.75
CA VAL A 255 -8.65 -4.93 -4.04
C VAL A 255 -7.13 -4.77 -4.15
N THR A 256 -6.66 -3.62 -4.60
CA THR A 256 -5.25 -3.25 -4.59
C THR A 256 -5.06 -2.03 -3.71
N VAL A 257 -4.13 -2.08 -2.77
CA VAL A 257 -3.75 -0.97 -1.90
C VAL A 257 -2.30 -0.62 -2.19
N ASP A 258 -2.06 0.56 -2.74
CA ASP A 258 -0.74 1.15 -2.92
C ASP A 258 -0.41 2.09 -1.77
N VAL A 259 0.75 1.90 -1.15
CA VAL A 259 1.29 2.82 -0.14
C VAL A 259 2.17 3.84 -0.85
N THR A 260 1.65 5.06 -1.00
CA THR A 260 2.32 6.11 -1.78
C THR A 260 3.30 6.93 -0.96
N ALA A 261 3.03 7.12 0.34
CA ALA A 261 3.95 7.81 1.25
C ALA A 261 3.73 7.41 2.71
N GLY A 262 4.81 7.37 3.50
CA GLY A 262 4.78 7.40 4.96
C GLY A 262 4.91 8.83 5.48
N HIS A 263 4.50 9.08 6.73
CA HIS A 263 4.53 10.40 7.38
C HIS A 263 3.87 11.50 6.51
N ALA A 264 2.77 11.13 5.85
CA ALA A 264 2.11 11.92 4.81
C ALA A 264 1.55 13.26 5.30
N THR A 265 1.44 13.45 6.62
CA THR A 265 1.07 14.73 7.22
C THR A 265 1.70 14.87 8.61
N PRO A 266 2.16 16.06 8.99
CA PRO A 266 2.69 16.31 10.33
C PRO A 266 1.59 16.35 11.42
N GLY A 267 0.31 16.39 11.03
CA GLY A 267 -0.81 16.58 11.93
C GLY A 267 -1.72 15.36 12.08
N LYS A 268 -2.56 15.37 13.11
CA LYS A 268 -3.65 14.39 13.27
C LYS A 268 -4.70 14.57 12.18
N LEU A 269 -5.37 13.46 11.83
CA LEU A 269 -6.55 13.51 10.97
C LEU A 269 -7.66 14.37 11.62
N PRO A 270 -8.49 15.05 10.82
CA PRO A 270 -9.57 15.89 11.34
C PRO A 270 -10.57 15.07 12.15
N ASP A 271 -10.95 15.48 13.37
CA ASP A 271 -11.93 14.73 14.17
C ASP A 271 -13.38 14.80 13.64
N GLY A 272 -13.68 15.80 12.81
CA GLY A 272 -15.02 16.11 12.29
C GLY A 272 -15.82 14.90 11.78
N PRO A 273 -15.24 13.98 10.99
CA PRO A 273 -15.96 12.82 10.44
C PRO A 273 -16.43 11.80 11.49
N TRP A 274 -15.84 11.82 12.67
CA TRP A 274 -16.16 10.88 13.75
C TRP A 274 -16.98 11.50 14.89
N LYS A 275 -17.23 12.82 14.84
CA LYS A 275 -18.05 13.49 15.86
C LYS A 275 -19.53 13.30 15.55
N PRO A 276 -20.36 12.88 16.54
CA PRO A 276 -21.80 12.83 16.36
C PRO A 276 -22.38 14.23 16.11
N ARG A 277 -23.53 14.29 15.42
CA ARG A 277 -24.32 15.52 15.29
C ARG A 277 -24.59 16.08 16.68
N ARG A 278 -24.07 17.28 16.98
CA ARG A 278 -24.56 18.06 18.12
C ARG A 278 -25.91 18.62 17.72
N ASN A 279 -26.99 18.08 18.31
CA ASN A 279 -28.28 18.76 18.25
C ASN A 279 -28.10 20.08 19.00
N ARG A 280 -28.30 21.21 18.31
CA ARG A 280 -28.51 22.49 19.00
C ARG A 280 -29.90 22.39 19.63
N ASN A 281 -29.95 22.46 20.96
CA ASN A 281 -31.17 22.66 21.72
C ASN A 281 -31.48 24.16 21.76
#